data_AF-A0A7W0KMV9-F1
#
_entry.id   AF-A0A7W0KMV9-F1
#
_cell.length_a   1.000
_cell.length_b   1.000
_cell.length_c   1.000
_cell.angle_alpha   90.00
_cell.angle_beta   90.00
_cell.angle_gamma   90.00
#
_symmetry.space_group_name_H-M   'P 1'
#
loop_
_entity.id
_entity.type
_entity.pdbx_description
1 polymer ?
#
loop_
_entity_poly.entity_id
_entity_poly.type
_entity_poly.pdbx_seq_one_letter_code
_entity_poly.pdbx_strand_id
1 'polypeptide(L)'
;MRATVVGSGVAGLTTAIALQRAGWQVHVLTAAPIETLTSHLAAAVWFPTHAGPPEAVTRWGAHTFDVLAGLAEQPGSGVVMRESLALYRSAPSVPAWATAVRELRPATAQELPSGYAYGLRFQVPLVEMPIHLPWLVDLFSASGGRLRFVRIAALDEVIDDGWSEVVVNCTGLAARELAQDRSVYAVRGQIVRVTNPGLTLSMRDEQHPSGRAYIHPRTADCILGGTLDEHRWDTDVDLAEADSILARCREIEPRLYQADVLEHIVGLRPARPTVRVEESVTGPGRARLLHNYGHGGSGITLGWGCARDVVALATLVS
;
A
#
# COMPACT_ATOMS: atom_id res chain seq x y z
N MET A 1 -16.65 10.94 -21.21
CA MET A 1 -16.60 10.56 -19.79
C MET A 1 -15.44 11.25 -19.12
N ARG A 2 -15.72 12.02 -18.07
CA ARG A 2 -14.77 12.84 -17.31
C ARG A 2 -14.82 12.45 -15.84
N ALA A 3 -13.66 12.20 -15.24
CA ALA A 3 -13.56 11.85 -13.84
C ALA A 3 -12.56 12.72 -13.09
N THR A 4 -12.88 13.05 -11.85
CA THR A 4 -11.93 13.65 -10.92
C THR A 4 -11.63 12.67 -9.80
N VAL A 5 -10.35 12.36 -9.59
CA VAL A 5 -9.87 11.54 -8.47
C VAL A 5 -9.31 12.47 -7.40
N VAL A 6 -9.80 12.36 -6.18
CA VAL A 6 -9.33 13.15 -5.04
C VAL A 6 -8.35 12.33 -4.21
N GLY A 7 -7.07 12.72 -4.24
CA GLY A 7 -5.95 12.05 -3.60
C GLY A 7 -4.94 11.51 -4.62
N SER A 8 -3.65 11.78 -4.42
CA SER A 8 -2.55 11.28 -5.28
C SER A 8 -1.66 10.23 -4.60
N GLY A 9 -2.17 9.56 -3.56
CA GLY A 9 -1.55 8.35 -3.03
C GLY A 9 -1.71 7.18 -4.00
N VAL A 10 -1.17 6.01 -3.64
CA VAL A 10 -1.22 4.82 -4.53
C VAL A 10 -2.65 4.50 -5.00
N ALA A 11 -3.64 4.49 -4.09
CA ALA A 11 -5.03 4.21 -4.45
C ALA A 11 -5.59 5.23 -5.45
N GLY A 12 -5.20 6.49 -5.34
CA GLY A 12 -5.63 7.55 -6.25
C GLY A 12 -4.99 7.41 -7.63
N LEU A 13 -3.67 7.27 -7.69
CA LEU A 13 -2.95 7.20 -8.96
C LEU A 13 -3.26 5.91 -9.73
N THR A 14 -3.35 4.74 -9.07
CA THR A 14 -3.75 3.50 -9.75
C THR A 14 -5.18 3.60 -10.28
N THR A 15 -6.09 4.22 -9.54
CA THR A 15 -7.47 4.48 -10.00
C THR A 15 -7.50 5.42 -11.19
N ALA A 16 -6.76 6.53 -11.14
CA ALA A 16 -6.71 7.51 -12.21
C ALA A 16 -6.18 6.90 -13.51
N ILE A 17 -5.10 6.10 -13.43
CA ILE A 17 -4.53 5.39 -14.57
C ILE A 17 -5.48 4.31 -15.09
N ALA A 18 -6.17 3.57 -14.21
CA ALA A 18 -7.15 2.58 -14.63
C ALA A 18 -8.33 3.22 -15.39
N LEU A 19 -8.82 4.37 -14.93
CA LEU A 19 -9.85 5.15 -15.62
C LEU A 19 -9.36 5.68 -16.98
N GLN A 20 -8.13 6.20 -17.06
CA GLN A 20 -7.54 6.60 -18.35
C GLN A 20 -7.46 5.44 -19.34
N ARG A 21 -7.04 4.25 -18.89
CA ARG A 21 -7.02 3.03 -19.72
C ARG A 21 -8.41 2.61 -20.18
N ALA A 22 -9.45 2.97 -19.44
CA ALA A 22 -10.85 2.79 -19.84
C ALA A 22 -11.40 3.95 -20.71
N GLY A 23 -10.56 4.88 -21.15
CA GLY A 23 -10.93 5.97 -22.07
C GLY A 23 -11.48 7.23 -21.40
N TRP A 24 -11.36 7.36 -20.08
CA TRP A 24 -11.80 8.56 -19.35
C TRP A 24 -10.77 9.69 -19.43
N GLN A 25 -11.26 10.92 -19.51
CA GLN A 25 -10.43 12.10 -19.21
C GLN A 25 -10.37 12.28 -17.70
N VAL A 26 -9.17 12.31 -17.11
CA VAL A 26 -9.00 12.26 -15.67
C VAL A 26 -8.19 13.45 -15.13
N HIS A 27 -8.73 14.09 -14.10
CA HIS A 27 -7.98 15.00 -13.23
C HIS A 27 -7.70 14.31 -11.88
N VAL A 28 -6.53 14.56 -11.32
CA VAL A 28 -6.19 14.20 -9.93
C VAL A 28 -6.04 15.48 -9.12
N LEU A 29 -6.80 15.62 -8.03
CA LEU A 29 -6.65 16.70 -7.06
C LEU A 29 -5.89 16.18 -5.85
N THR A 30 -4.87 16.90 -5.39
CA THR A 30 -4.11 16.53 -4.20
C THR A 30 -3.77 17.73 -3.35
N ALA A 31 -3.79 17.56 -2.03
CA ALA A 31 -3.49 18.64 -1.08
C ALA A 31 -1.99 18.74 -0.74
N ALA A 32 -1.17 17.77 -1.13
CA ALA A 32 0.23 17.69 -0.75
C ALA A 32 1.12 17.04 -1.82
N PRO A 33 2.42 17.36 -1.87
CA PRO A 33 3.42 16.66 -2.70
C PRO A 33 3.44 15.16 -2.43
N ILE A 34 3.78 14.36 -3.44
CA ILE A 34 3.73 12.90 -3.34
C ILE A 34 4.71 12.35 -2.30
N GLU A 35 5.83 13.03 -2.10
CA GLU A 35 6.92 12.71 -1.18
C GLU A 35 6.47 12.75 0.28
N THR A 36 5.45 13.55 0.59
CA THR A 36 4.93 13.69 1.96
C THR A 36 3.76 12.76 2.26
N LEU A 37 3.34 11.94 1.29
CA LEU A 37 2.17 11.06 1.45
C LEU A 37 2.56 9.75 2.15
N THR A 38 1.61 9.16 2.89
CA THR A 38 1.74 7.82 3.48
C THR A 38 2.22 6.78 2.47
N SER A 39 1.80 6.88 1.20
CA SER A 39 2.22 5.95 0.15
C SER A 39 3.72 6.01 -0.14
N HIS A 40 4.35 7.18 -0.10
CA HIS A 40 5.78 7.33 -0.36
C HIS A 40 6.64 6.69 0.73
N LEU A 41 6.17 6.76 1.98
CA LEU A 41 6.85 6.23 3.16
C LEU A 41 6.73 4.70 3.30
N ALA A 42 5.85 4.05 2.54
CA ALA A 42 5.56 2.63 2.75
C ALA A 42 6.78 1.75 2.40
N ALA A 43 7.03 0.73 3.24
CA ALA A 43 8.02 -0.31 2.96
C ALA A 43 7.70 -1.06 1.65
N ALA A 44 6.40 -1.33 1.50
CA ALA A 44 5.68 -1.90 0.36
C ALA A 44 6.26 -3.23 -0.19
N VAL A 45 5.77 -4.32 0.38
CA VAL A 45 5.80 -5.66 -0.23
C VAL A 45 4.36 -6.09 -0.43
N TRP A 46 4.06 -6.74 -1.56
CA TRP A 46 2.76 -7.34 -1.78
C TRP A 46 2.54 -8.41 -0.71
N PHE A 47 1.69 -8.08 0.26
CA PHE A 47 1.29 -8.95 1.36
C PHE A 47 0.02 -8.35 1.98
N PRO A 48 -1.11 -9.06 2.04
CA PRO A 48 -2.32 -8.51 2.65
C PRO A 48 -2.17 -8.43 4.18
N THR A 49 -2.20 -7.22 4.72
CA THR A 49 -2.04 -6.94 6.16
C THR A 49 -3.25 -6.16 6.67
N HIS A 50 -4.02 -6.78 7.59
CA HIS A 50 -5.17 -6.18 8.29
C HIS A 50 -6.14 -5.43 7.35
N ALA A 51 -6.65 -6.14 6.33
CA ALA A 51 -7.65 -5.62 5.40
C ALA A 51 -8.83 -6.59 5.30
N GLY A 52 -10.03 -6.02 5.11
CA GLY A 52 -11.26 -6.77 4.83
C GLY A 52 -12.11 -6.10 3.76
N PRO A 53 -13.18 -6.76 3.27
CA PRO A 53 -13.58 -8.11 3.65
C PRO A 53 -12.69 -9.17 2.97
N PRO A 54 -12.50 -10.37 3.57
CA PRO A 54 -11.52 -11.35 3.12
C PRO A 54 -11.64 -11.77 1.65
N GLU A 55 -12.86 -12.02 1.16
CA GLU A 55 -13.09 -12.44 -0.22
C GLU A 55 -12.69 -11.36 -1.24
N ALA A 56 -13.01 -10.09 -0.95
CA ALA A 56 -12.62 -8.98 -1.80
C ALA A 56 -11.11 -8.75 -1.75
N VAL A 57 -10.49 -8.85 -0.56
CA VAL A 57 -9.04 -8.75 -0.38
C VAL A 57 -8.29 -9.81 -1.20
N THR A 58 -8.76 -11.05 -1.21
CA THR A 58 -8.17 -12.12 -2.04
C THR A 58 -8.28 -11.77 -3.53
N ARG A 59 -9.47 -11.34 -4.00
CA ARG A 59 -9.69 -10.96 -5.40
C ARG A 59 -8.86 -9.75 -5.84
N TRP A 60 -8.86 -8.68 -5.05
CA TRP A 60 -8.10 -7.47 -5.33
C TRP A 60 -6.60 -7.72 -5.24
N GLY A 61 -6.17 -8.50 -4.25
CA GLY A 61 -4.80 -8.92 -4.07
C GLY A 61 -4.29 -9.66 -5.30
N ALA A 62 -5.00 -10.70 -5.76
CA ALA A 62 -4.60 -11.48 -6.93
C ALA A 62 -4.45 -10.62 -8.19
N HIS A 63 -5.42 -9.74 -8.47
CA HIS A 63 -5.30 -8.83 -9.62
C HIS A 63 -4.12 -7.87 -9.49
N THR A 64 -3.91 -7.34 -8.28
CA THR A 64 -2.79 -6.42 -8.03
C THR A 64 -1.44 -7.13 -8.13
N PHE A 65 -1.36 -8.39 -7.71
CA PHE A 65 -0.17 -9.23 -7.89
C PHE A 65 0.20 -9.31 -9.37
N ASP A 66 -0.75 -9.71 -10.23
CA ASP A 66 -0.49 -9.87 -11.66
C ASP A 66 -0.04 -8.56 -12.31
N VAL A 67 -0.67 -7.44 -11.96
CA VAL A 67 -0.27 -6.12 -12.48
C VAL A 67 1.14 -5.75 -12.02
N LEU A 68 1.44 -5.87 -10.73
CA LEU A 68 2.76 -5.53 -10.20
C LEU A 68 3.86 -6.47 -10.72
N ALA A 69 3.56 -7.76 -10.91
CA ALA A 69 4.48 -8.70 -11.54
C ALA A 69 4.84 -8.27 -12.97
N GLY A 70 3.84 -7.84 -13.77
CA GLY A 70 4.11 -7.25 -15.09
C GLY A 70 4.89 -5.94 -15.03
N LEU A 71 4.67 -5.10 -14.00
CA LEU A 71 5.45 -3.88 -13.80
C LEU A 71 6.90 -4.16 -13.38
N ALA A 72 7.20 -5.31 -12.78
CA ALA A 72 8.57 -5.70 -12.48
C ALA A 72 9.43 -5.89 -13.74
N GLU A 73 8.80 -6.12 -14.89
CA GLU A 73 9.47 -6.19 -16.20
C GLU A 73 9.66 -4.82 -16.85
N GLN A 74 9.08 -3.75 -16.28
CA GLN A 74 9.14 -2.39 -16.81
C GLN A 74 10.29 -1.60 -16.16
N PRO A 75 11.30 -1.16 -16.93
CA PRO A 75 12.39 -0.37 -16.39
C PRO A 75 11.90 0.92 -15.71
N GLY A 76 12.48 1.25 -14.56
CA GLY A 76 12.16 2.46 -13.82
C GLY A 76 10.83 2.43 -13.04
N SER A 77 10.07 1.32 -13.09
CA SER A 77 8.82 1.20 -12.34
C SER A 77 9.02 1.17 -10.82
N GLY A 78 10.24 0.86 -10.34
CA GLY A 78 10.52 0.65 -8.93
C GLY A 78 9.91 -0.64 -8.37
N VAL A 79 9.37 -1.52 -9.21
CA VAL A 79 8.82 -2.82 -8.80
C VAL A 79 9.84 -3.92 -9.11
N VAL A 80 10.06 -4.84 -8.17
CA VAL A 80 10.92 -6.01 -8.37
C VAL A 80 10.26 -7.26 -7.80
N MET A 81 10.38 -8.39 -8.49
CA MET A 81 9.95 -9.67 -7.93
C MET A 81 10.97 -10.14 -6.89
N ARG A 82 10.56 -10.17 -5.63
CA ARG A 82 11.42 -10.42 -4.48
C ARG A 82 11.07 -11.75 -3.84
N GLU A 83 12.06 -12.62 -3.74
CA GLU A 83 11.94 -13.82 -2.93
C GLU A 83 11.73 -13.41 -1.46
N SER A 84 10.79 -14.08 -0.81
CA SER A 84 10.29 -13.75 0.52
C SER A 84 10.14 -14.99 1.36
N LEU A 85 10.39 -14.84 2.66
CA LEU A 85 10.23 -15.88 3.67
C LEU A 85 9.35 -15.35 4.81
N ALA A 86 8.16 -15.93 4.96
CA ALA A 86 7.34 -15.76 6.15
C ALA A 86 7.75 -16.79 7.20
N LEU A 87 8.09 -16.33 8.39
CA LEU A 87 8.68 -17.11 9.47
C LEU A 87 7.65 -17.39 10.56
N TYR A 88 7.66 -18.61 11.09
CA TYR A 88 6.73 -19.04 12.14
C TYR A 88 7.43 -19.93 13.18
N ARG A 89 7.13 -19.69 14.46
CA ARG A 89 7.57 -20.54 15.59
C ARG A 89 6.65 -21.74 15.80
N SER A 90 5.41 -21.65 15.33
CA SER A 90 4.42 -22.73 15.36
C SER A 90 3.89 -22.99 13.96
N ALA A 91 3.35 -24.18 13.70
CA ALA A 91 2.87 -24.55 12.38
C ALA A 91 1.77 -23.58 11.89
N PRO A 92 1.95 -22.88 10.75
CA PRO A 92 0.95 -21.97 10.25
C PRO A 92 -0.20 -22.73 9.58
N SER A 93 -1.40 -22.14 9.59
CA SER A 93 -2.44 -22.53 8.64
C SER A 93 -2.09 -22.03 7.23
N VAL A 94 -2.72 -22.61 6.20
CA VAL A 94 -2.56 -22.10 4.83
C VAL A 94 -3.19 -20.70 4.75
N PRO A 95 -2.41 -19.65 4.46
CA PRO A 95 -2.96 -18.30 4.38
C PRO A 95 -3.88 -18.14 3.16
N ALA A 96 -4.98 -17.40 3.30
CA ALA A 96 -5.94 -17.19 2.20
C ALA A 96 -5.29 -16.58 0.94
N TRP A 97 -4.28 -15.72 1.13
CA TRP A 97 -3.53 -15.07 0.05
C TRP A 97 -2.60 -16.03 -0.71
N ALA A 98 -2.35 -17.24 -0.19
CA ALA A 98 -1.48 -18.22 -0.85
C ALA A 98 -1.97 -18.58 -2.26
N THR A 99 -3.27 -18.50 -2.50
CA THR A 99 -3.88 -18.78 -3.82
C THR A 99 -3.48 -17.79 -4.91
N ALA A 100 -3.04 -16.58 -4.54
CA ALA A 100 -2.56 -15.56 -5.48
C ALA A 100 -1.07 -15.74 -5.85
N VAL A 101 -0.33 -16.59 -5.12
CA VAL A 101 1.13 -16.72 -5.25
C VAL A 101 1.48 -18.07 -5.86
N ARG A 102 2.13 -18.07 -7.04
CA ARG A 102 2.32 -19.29 -7.85
C ARG A 102 3.33 -20.28 -7.27
N GLU A 103 4.36 -19.81 -6.57
CA GLU A 103 5.51 -20.63 -6.14
C GLU A 103 5.65 -20.71 -4.61
N LEU A 104 4.52 -20.78 -3.90
CA LEU A 104 4.54 -20.91 -2.45
C LEU A 104 4.90 -22.34 -2.03
N ARG A 105 5.91 -22.47 -1.17
CA ARG A 105 6.32 -23.75 -0.58
C ARG A 105 6.75 -23.61 0.89
N PRO A 106 6.74 -24.70 1.66
CA PRO A 106 7.44 -24.74 2.94
C PRO A 106 8.94 -24.45 2.78
N ALA A 107 9.52 -23.76 3.76
CA ALA A 107 10.96 -23.60 3.89
C ALA A 107 11.59 -24.87 4.47
N THR A 108 12.80 -25.18 4.02
CA THR A 108 13.63 -26.26 4.57
C THR A 108 14.30 -25.80 5.87
N ALA A 109 14.77 -26.75 6.69
CA ALA A 109 15.42 -26.41 7.97
C ALA A 109 16.67 -25.52 7.80
N GLN A 110 17.39 -25.66 6.69
CA GLN A 110 18.58 -24.86 6.36
C GLN A 110 18.25 -23.44 5.91
N GLU A 111 17.02 -23.19 5.46
CA GLU A 111 16.55 -21.86 5.06
C GLU A 111 15.98 -21.05 6.22
N LEU A 112 15.78 -21.69 7.39
CA LEU A 112 15.20 -21.06 8.56
C LEU A 112 16.27 -20.44 9.46
N PRO A 113 16.09 -19.18 9.91
CA PRO A 113 16.88 -18.62 10.98
C PRO A 113 16.69 -19.39 12.29
N SER A 114 17.66 -19.28 13.19
CA SER A 114 17.58 -19.86 14.53
C SER A 114 16.31 -19.40 15.25
N GLY A 115 15.65 -20.32 15.96
CA GLY A 115 14.42 -20.04 16.71
C GLY A 115 13.12 -20.19 15.91
N TYR A 116 13.17 -20.44 14.59
CA TYR A 116 11.99 -20.72 13.77
C TYR A 116 11.92 -22.19 13.38
N ALA A 117 10.73 -22.78 13.55
CA ALA A 117 10.48 -24.19 13.23
C ALA A 117 9.80 -24.37 11.87
N TYR A 118 9.14 -23.32 11.36
CA TYR A 118 8.39 -23.35 10.12
C TYR A 118 8.60 -22.06 9.33
N GLY A 119 8.45 -22.16 8.01
CA GLY A 119 8.45 -21.00 7.13
C GLY A 119 7.73 -21.27 5.83
N LEU A 120 7.21 -20.22 5.21
CA LEU A 120 6.67 -20.25 3.85
C LEU A 120 7.58 -19.39 2.97
N ARG A 121 8.17 -20.00 1.96
CA ARG A 121 9.01 -19.32 0.96
C ARG A 121 8.21 -19.14 -0.32
N PHE A 122 8.32 -17.95 -0.91
CA PHE A 122 7.56 -17.56 -2.10
C PHE A 122 8.19 -16.34 -2.78
N GLN A 123 7.73 -15.98 -3.96
CA GLN A 123 8.13 -14.76 -4.66
C GLN A 123 6.95 -13.81 -4.83
N VAL A 124 7.13 -12.54 -4.46
CA VAL A 124 6.09 -11.50 -4.54
C VAL A 124 6.68 -10.15 -4.96
N PRO A 125 5.87 -9.25 -5.52
CA PRO A 125 6.32 -7.88 -5.81
C PRO A 125 6.76 -7.14 -4.54
N LEU A 126 7.97 -6.58 -4.57
CA LEU A 126 8.42 -5.51 -3.68
C LEU A 126 8.39 -4.20 -4.48
N VAL A 127 7.91 -3.12 -3.86
CA VAL A 127 7.74 -1.83 -4.51
C VAL A 127 8.53 -0.75 -3.79
N GLU A 128 9.53 -0.19 -4.46
CA GLU A 128 10.32 0.93 -3.96
C GLU A 128 9.52 2.22 -4.17
N MET A 129 8.70 2.58 -3.18
CA MET A 129 7.75 3.69 -3.26
C MET A 129 8.34 5.05 -3.66
N PRO A 130 9.56 5.41 -3.24
CA PRO A 130 10.21 6.63 -3.72
C PRO A 130 10.50 6.66 -5.23
N ILE A 131 10.56 5.50 -5.88
CA ILE A 131 10.72 5.37 -7.34
C ILE A 131 9.36 5.18 -8.01
N HIS A 132 8.54 4.28 -7.45
CA HIS A 132 7.27 3.88 -8.04
C HIS A 132 6.23 5.00 -8.07
N LEU A 133 6.13 5.81 -7.00
CA LEU A 133 5.09 6.84 -6.92
C LEU A 133 5.32 7.97 -7.94
N PRO A 134 6.54 8.52 -8.12
CA PRO A 134 6.85 9.40 -9.25
C PRO A 134 6.59 8.75 -10.61
N TRP A 135 6.99 7.49 -10.78
CA TRP A 135 6.74 6.76 -12.03
C TRP A 135 5.23 6.65 -12.37
N LEU A 136 4.36 6.45 -11.37
CA LEU A 136 2.91 6.47 -11.57
C LEU A 136 2.39 7.86 -11.96
N VAL A 137 2.97 8.93 -11.40
CA VAL A 137 2.64 10.31 -11.80
C VAL A 137 3.04 10.55 -13.25
N ASP A 138 4.25 10.14 -13.64
CA ASP A 138 4.73 10.28 -15.02
C ASP A 138 3.86 9.48 -15.99
N LEU A 139 3.51 8.23 -15.65
CA LEU A 139 2.61 7.40 -16.45
C LEU A 139 1.23 8.05 -16.63
N PHE A 140 0.67 8.60 -15.55
CA PHE A 140 -0.61 9.31 -15.56
C PHE A 140 -0.56 10.57 -16.44
N SER A 141 0.48 11.39 -16.28
CA SER A 141 0.66 12.63 -17.03
C SER A 141 0.97 12.41 -18.50
N ALA A 142 1.81 11.42 -18.83
CA ALA A 142 2.11 11.03 -20.21
C ALA A 142 0.86 10.56 -20.97
N SER A 143 -0.13 10.03 -20.25
CA SER A 143 -1.44 9.63 -20.79
C SER A 143 -2.46 10.77 -20.84
N GLY A 144 -2.01 12.03 -20.71
CA GLY A 144 -2.86 13.24 -20.78
C GLY A 144 -3.55 13.62 -19.48
N GLY A 145 -3.21 12.97 -18.36
CA GLY A 145 -3.76 13.25 -17.05
C GLY A 145 -3.23 14.56 -16.48
N ARG A 146 -4.07 15.27 -15.70
CA ARG A 146 -3.66 16.52 -15.03
C ARG A 146 -3.71 16.36 -13.52
N LEU A 147 -2.56 16.44 -12.88
CA LEU A 147 -2.44 16.50 -11.42
C LEU A 147 -2.46 17.98 -10.99
N ARG A 148 -3.33 18.32 -10.03
CA ARG A 148 -3.49 19.69 -9.52
C ARG A 148 -3.35 19.71 -8.01
N PHE A 149 -2.54 20.64 -7.52
CA PHE A 149 -2.39 20.90 -6.09
C PHE A 149 -3.53 21.78 -5.59
N VAL A 150 -4.55 21.14 -5.02
CA VAL A 150 -5.76 21.78 -4.51
C VAL A 150 -6.16 21.11 -3.21
N ARG A 151 -6.36 21.91 -2.17
CA ARG A 151 -7.00 21.46 -0.93
C ARG A 151 -8.48 21.79 -1.02
N ILE A 152 -9.32 20.77 -0.88
CA ILE A 152 -10.78 20.92 -0.78
C ILE A 152 -11.20 20.83 0.69
N ALA A 153 -12.25 21.55 1.07
CA ALA A 153 -12.86 21.45 2.40
C ALA A 153 -14.01 20.42 2.41
N ALA A 154 -14.66 20.20 1.28
CA ALA A 154 -15.71 19.18 1.10
C ALA A 154 -15.64 18.51 -0.27
N LEU A 155 -16.11 17.26 -0.37
CA LEU A 155 -16.24 16.56 -1.65
C LEU A 155 -17.24 17.24 -2.60
N ASP A 156 -18.24 17.94 -2.04
CA ASP A 156 -19.25 18.68 -2.80
C ASP A 156 -18.64 19.74 -3.73
N GLU A 157 -17.50 20.35 -3.36
CA GLU A 157 -16.78 21.31 -4.22
C GLU A 157 -16.35 20.71 -5.56
N VAL A 158 -16.10 19.40 -5.59
CA VAL A 158 -15.68 18.66 -6.78
C VAL A 158 -16.88 18.01 -7.47
N ILE A 159 -17.86 17.55 -6.69
CA ILE A 159 -19.10 16.94 -7.22
C ILE A 159 -19.92 17.96 -8.01
N ASP A 160 -19.90 19.23 -7.59
CA ASP A 160 -20.65 20.32 -8.19
C ASP A 160 -19.82 21.16 -9.17
N ASP A 161 -18.64 20.67 -9.60
CA ASP A 161 -17.72 21.39 -10.49
C ASP A 161 -18.25 21.58 -11.93
N GLY A 162 -19.31 20.85 -12.31
CA GLY A 162 -19.91 20.84 -13.64
C GLY A 162 -19.03 20.23 -14.75
N TRP A 163 -17.82 19.77 -14.42
CA TRP A 163 -16.89 19.12 -15.34
C TRP A 163 -16.90 17.60 -15.18
N SER A 164 -16.99 17.12 -13.94
CA SER A 164 -16.88 15.70 -13.60
C SER A 164 -18.23 14.99 -13.80
N GLU A 165 -18.21 13.85 -14.49
CA GLU A 165 -19.34 12.91 -14.50
C GLU A 165 -19.23 11.96 -13.29
N VAL A 166 -17.99 11.64 -12.89
CA VAL A 166 -17.66 10.80 -11.73
C VAL A 166 -16.59 11.49 -10.88
N VAL A 167 -16.77 11.50 -9.56
CA VAL A 167 -15.76 11.86 -8.58
C VAL A 167 -15.37 10.60 -7.81
N VAL A 168 -14.07 10.30 -7.73
CA VAL A 168 -13.57 9.19 -6.91
C VAL A 168 -12.82 9.72 -5.71
N ASN A 169 -13.35 9.44 -4.52
CA ASN A 169 -12.71 9.76 -3.26
C ASN A 169 -11.63 8.70 -2.90
N CYS A 170 -10.37 9.06 -3.11
CA CYS A 170 -9.18 8.28 -2.76
C CYS A 170 -8.35 8.95 -1.64
N THR A 171 -9.02 9.66 -0.71
CA THR A 171 -8.36 10.58 0.23
C THR A 171 -7.72 9.92 1.47
N GLY A 172 -7.75 8.59 1.56
CA GLY A 172 -7.12 7.85 2.66
C GLY A 172 -7.68 8.27 4.03
N LEU A 173 -6.83 8.77 4.93
CA LEU A 173 -7.23 9.20 6.28
C LEU A 173 -8.19 10.39 6.25
N ALA A 174 -8.06 11.28 5.27
CA ALA A 174 -8.90 12.46 5.17
C ALA A 174 -10.37 12.12 4.85
N ALA A 175 -10.67 10.89 4.41
CA ALA A 175 -12.04 10.40 4.26
C ALA A 175 -12.83 10.42 5.59
N ARG A 176 -12.12 10.38 6.74
CA ARG A 176 -12.72 10.56 8.06
C ARG A 176 -13.51 11.88 8.17
N GLU A 177 -12.99 12.94 7.56
CA GLU A 177 -13.61 14.26 7.55
C GLU A 177 -14.40 14.50 6.26
N LEU A 178 -13.75 14.31 5.10
CA LEU A 178 -14.32 14.63 3.78
C LEU A 178 -15.53 13.77 3.40
N ALA A 179 -15.57 12.51 3.85
CA ALA A 179 -16.73 11.62 3.65
C ALA A 179 -17.48 11.35 4.96
N GLN A 180 -17.16 12.08 6.04
CA GLN A 180 -17.73 11.92 7.38
C GLN A 180 -17.67 10.47 7.91
N ASP A 181 -16.73 9.67 7.42
CA ASP A 181 -16.63 8.25 7.77
C ASP A 181 -15.85 8.07 9.07
N ARG A 182 -16.57 8.06 10.19
CA ARG A 182 -15.97 7.90 11.53
C ARG A 182 -15.35 6.52 11.77
N SER A 183 -15.55 5.55 10.89
CA SER A 183 -14.89 4.24 10.96
C SER A 183 -13.45 4.25 10.44
N VAL A 184 -13.01 5.35 9.79
CA VAL A 184 -11.62 5.55 9.38
C VAL A 184 -10.78 6.01 10.58
N TYR A 185 -9.65 5.34 10.80
CA TYR A 185 -8.70 5.63 11.88
C TYR A 185 -7.25 5.43 11.45
N ALA A 186 -6.32 6.09 12.14
CA ALA A 186 -4.89 5.91 11.93
C ALA A 186 -4.38 4.63 12.60
N VAL A 187 -3.53 3.90 11.87
CA VAL A 187 -2.65 2.88 12.44
C VAL A 187 -1.22 3.35 12.22
N ARG A 188 -0.58 3.80 13.29
CA ARG A 188 0.80 4.29 13.28
C ARG A 188 1.75 3.14 12.97
N GLY A 189 2.75 3.43 12.14
CA GLY A 189 3.80 2.51 11.77
C GLY A 189 5.14 3.18 11.78
N GLN A 190 6.03 2.68 12.63
CA GLN A 190 7.43 3.08 12.61
C GLN A 190 8.29 2.03 11.91
N ILE A 191 9.22 2.50 11.08
CA ILE A 191 10.23 1.72 10.37
C ILE A 191 11.60 2.39 10.50
N VAL A 192 12.65 1.61 10.28
CA VAL A 192 14.04 2.08 10.23
C VAL A 192 14.60 1.74 8.86
N ARG A 193 15.16 2.74 8.17
CA ARG A 193 15.86 2.56 6.91
C ARG A 193 17.35 2.46 7.19
N VAL A 194 17.99 1.43 6.66
CA VAL A 194 19.40 1.13 6.89
C VAL A 194 20.14 0.87 5.58
N THR A 195 21.47 0.94 5.58
CA THR A 195 22.26 0.47 4.43
C THR A 195 21.98 -1.02 4.19
N ASN A 196 21.97 -1.47 2.93
CA ASN A 196 21.77 -2.88 2.62
C ASN A 196 23.11 -3.63 2.68
N PRO A 197 23.34 -4.57 3.63
CA PRO A 197 24.60 -5.33 3.74
C PRO A 197 24.67 -6.50 2.73
N GLY A 198 24.06 -6.37 1.55
CA GLY A 198 24.02 -7.40 0.51
C GLY A 198 22.88 -8.42 0.67
N LEU A 199 21.80 -8.04 1.35
CA LEU A 199 20.60 -8.87 1.48
C LEU A 199 19.76 -8.84 0.19
N THR A 200 19.25 -10.00 -0.19
CA THR A 200 18.37 -10.18 -1.36
C THR A 200 17.06 -10.88 -1.05
N LEU A 201 16.96 -11.52 0.12
CA LEU A 201 15.76 -12.21 0.61
C LEU A 201 14.98 -11.28 1.54
N SER A 202 13.68 -11.12 1.26
CA SER A 202 12.75 -10.45 2.16
C SER A 202 12.31 -11.42 3.26
N MET A 203 12.26 -10.99 4.51
CA MET A 203 11.85 -11.83 5.64
C MET A 203 10.80 -11.13 6.48
N ARG A 204 9.89 -11.90 7.10
CA ARG A 204 8.88 -11.37 8.00
C ARG A 204 8.45 -12.38 9.07
N ASP A 205 8.22 -11.86 10.26
CA ASP A 205 7.58 -12.53 11.39
C ASP A 205 6.49 -11.60 11.96
N GLU A 206 5.23 -11.96 11.71
CA GLU A 206 4.06 -11.23 12.20
C GLU A 206 3.75 -11.51 13.69
N GLN A 207 4.43 -12.48 14.32
CA GLN A 207 4.15 -12.97 15.67
C GLN A 207 5.40 -12.99 16.57
N HIS A 208 6.41 -12.19 16.23
CA HIS A 208 7.61 -12.08 17.05
C HIS A 208 7.26 -11.62 18.48
N PRO A 209 7.81 -12.26 19.55
CA PRO A 209 7.43 -11.97 20.93
C PRO A 209 7.57 -10.50 21.34
N SER A 210 8.58 -9.82 20.80
CA SER A 210 8.86 -8.40 21.05
C SER A 210 8.15 -7.44 20.07
N GLY A 211 7.16 -7.91 19.32
CA GLY A 211 6.48 -7.13 18.28
C GLY A 211 6.99 -7.44 16.88
N ARG A 212 6.15 -7.22 15.86
CA ARG A 212 6.39 -7.66 14.47
C ARG A 212 7.75 -7.25 13.94
N ALA A 213 8.31 -8.13 13.12
CA ALA A 213 9.60 -7.94 12.46
C ALA A 213 9.46 -8.19 10.96
N TYR A 214 10.03 -7.32 10.13
CA TYR A 214 10.20 -7.54 8.70
C TYR A 214 11.45 -6.83 8.19
N ILE A 215 12.08 -7.47 7.20
CA ILE A 215 13.32 -7.05 6.58
C ILE A 215 13.07 -7.06 5.07
N HIS A 216 13.07 -5.88 4.46
CA HIS A 216 12.72 -5.69 3.06
C HIS A 216 13.90 -5.04 2.33
N PRO A 217 14.83 -5.85 1.76
CA PRO A 217 15.94 -5.31 1.00
C PRO A 217 15.47 -4.72 -0.32
N ARG A 218 15.81 -3.46 -0.53
CA ARG A 218 15.64 -2.69 -1.75
C ARG A 218 16.95 -2.67 -2.54
N THR A 219 16.93 -1.98 -3.67
CA THR A 219 18.09 -1.88 -4.57
C THR A 219 19.29 -1.20 -3.91
N ALA A 220 19.07 -0.13 -3.15
CA ALA A 220 20.13 0.66 -2.52
C ALA A 220 20.15 0.63 -0.98
N ASP A 221 19.03 0.25 -0.35
CA ASP A 221 18.88 0.24 1.09
C ASP A 221 18.01 -0.93 1.58
N CYS A 222 17.75 -1.00 2.88
CA CYS A 222 16.87 -2.00 3.47
C CYS A 222 15.89 -1.32 4.43
N ILE A 223 14.63 -1.72 4.34
CA ILE A 223 13.59 -1.28 5.27
C ILE A 223 13.39 -2.34 6.34
N LEU A 224 13.56 -1.94 7.58
CA LEU A 224 13.30 -2.71 8.77
C LEU A 224 12.03 -2.20 9.43
N GLY A 225 11.15 -3.09 9.85
CA GLY A 225 10.00 -2.70 10.64
C GLY A 225 9.42 -3.86 11.43
N GLY A 226 8.33 -3.66 12.15
CA GLY A 226 7.74 -2.34 12.41
C GLY A 226 6.51 -2.45 13.29
N THR A 227 5.88 -1.31 13.55
CA THR A 227 4.71 -1.25 14.44
C THR A 227 3.37 -1.20 13.69
N LEU A 228 2.30 -1.51 14.42
CA LEU A 228 0.89 -1.44 14.01
C LEU A 228 0.06 -0.87 15.17
N ASP A 229 0.30 0.38 15.53
CA ASP A 229 -0.31 0.99 16.72
C ASP A 229 -1.64 1.64 16.33
N GLU A 230 -2.74 0.96 16.65
CA GLU A 230 -4.09 1.43 16.30
C GLU A 230 -4.47 2.69 17.08
N HIS A 231 -5.20 3.59 16.42
CA HIS A 231 -5.70 4.85 16.97
C HIS A 231 -4.62 5.82 17.48
N ARG A 232 -3.35 5.60 17.11
CA ARG A 232 -2.25 6.55 17.31
C ARG A 232 -2.10 7.45 16.09
N TRP A 233 -2.07 8.77 16.33
CA TRP A 233 -2.10 9.80 15.29
C TRP A 233 -0.82 10.66 15.25
N ASP A 234 0.07 10.49 16.22
CA ASP A 234 1.37 11.14 16.23
C ASP A 234 2.29 10.55 15.17
N THR A 235 3.17 11.39 14.64
CA THR A 235 4.24 11.01 13.70
C THR A 235 5.63 11.18 14.31
N ASP A 236 5.70 11.33 15.63
CA ASP A 236 6.96 11.50 16.35
C ASP A 236 7.71 10.17 16.39
N VAL A 237 9.03 10.22 16.20
CA VAL A 237 9.90 9.03 16.28
C VAL A 237 10.04 8.59 17.74
N ASP A 238 9.83 7.30 17.98
CA ASP A 238 10.15 6.65 19.27
C ASP A 238 11.49 5.92 19.14
N LEU A 239 12.55 6.44 19.74
CA LEU A 239 13.89 5.85 19.63
C LEU A 239 13.98 4.47 20.32
N ALA A 240 13.24 4.25 21.40
CA ALA A 240 13.23 2.94 22.06
C ALA A 240 12.57 1.88 21.17
N GLU A 241 11.50 2.25 20.46
CA GLU A 241 10.89 1.36 19.46
C GLU A 241 11.82 1.14 18.26
N ALA A 242 12.58 2.16 17.83
CA ALA A 242 13.56 2.00 16.76
C ALA A 242 14.66 0.99 17.13
N ASP A 243 15.21 1.10 18.35
CA ASP A 243 16.18 0.14 18.88
C ASP A 243 15.60 -1.28 18.97
N SER A 244 14.34 -1.39 19.38
CA SER A 244 13.62 -2.65 19.43
C SER A 244 13.43 -3.26 18.03
N ILE A 245 13.05 -2.46 17.02
CA ILE A 245 12.97 -2.91 15.61
C ILE A 245 14.33 -3.46 15.13
N LEU A 246 15.42 -2.72 15.39
CA LEU A 246 16.76 -3.13 15.01
C LEU A 246 17.17 -4.45 15.68
N ALA A 247 16.90 -4.59 16.98
CA ALA A 247 17.22 -5.81 17.72
C ALA A 247 16.51 -7.04 17.16
N ARG A 248 15.19 -6.95 16.92
CA ARG A 248 14.39 -8.07 16.36
C ARG A 248 14.84 -8.44 14.95
N CYS A 249 15.15 -7.44 14.12
CA CYS A 249 15.64 -7.71 12.75
C CYS A 249 17.05 -8.33 12.76
N ARG A 250 17.93 -7.91 13.66
CA ARG A 250 19.28 -8.49 13.82
C ARG A 250 19.28 -9.90 14.40
N GLU A 251 18.27 -10.25 15.20
CA GLU A 251 18.03 -11.64 15.63
C GLU A 251 17.71 -12.54 14.43
N ILE A 252 16.88 -12.06 13.50
CA ILE A 252 16.50 -12.79 12.29
C ILE A 252 17.64 -12.84 11.27
N GLU A 253 18.36 -11.73 11.07
CA GLU A 253 19.43 -11.58 10.09
C GLU A 253 20.67 -10.90 10.70
N PRO A 254 21.63 -11.67 11.22
CA PRO A 254 22.82 -11.12 11.88
C PRO A 254 23.70 -10.23 11.00
N ARG A 255 23.63 -10.31 9.66
CA ARG A 255 24.38 -9.37 8.80
C ARG A 255 23.94 -7.92 8.99
N LEU A 256 22.75 -7.65 9.53
CA LEU A 256 22.27 -6.31 9.87
C LEU A 256 23.06 -5.64 11.02
N TYR A 257 23.98 -6.34 11.69
CA TYR A 257 24.97 -5.68 12.56
C TYR A 257 25.98 -4.83 11.77
N GLN A 258 26.15 -5.08 10.47
CA GLN A 258 27.02 -4.31 9.57
C GLN A 258 26.30 -3.14 8.89
N ALA A 259 24.99 -2.99 9.12
CA ALA A 259 24.19 -1.96 8.50
C ALA A 259 24.14 -0.68 9.35
N ASP A 260 24.31 0.46 8.69
CA ASP A 260 24.21 1.79 9.29
C ASP A 260 22.76 2.29 9.20
N VAL A 261 22.29 2.94 10.26
CA VAL A 261 20.98 3.60 10.25
C VAL A 261 21.04 4.84 9.38
N LEU A 262 20.17 4.91 8.37
CA LEU A 262 20.04 6.05 7.48
C LEU A 262 18.94 7.00 7.95
N GLU A 263 17.83 6.44 8.44
CA GLU A 263 16.63 7.22 8.74
C GLU A 263 15.65 6.45 9.64
N HIS A 264 14.91 7.19 10.46
CA HIS A 264 13.73 6.71 11.18
C HIS A 264 12.48 7.33 10.55
N ILE A 265 11.50 6.49 10.21
CA ILE A 265 10.33 6.95 9.47
C ILE A 265 9.07 6.51 10.23
N VAL A 266 8.14 7.45 10.42
CA VAL A 266 6.83 7.19 11.01
C VAL A 266 5.75 7.60 10.02
N GLY A 267 4.79 6.71 9.79
CA GLY A 267 3.67 6.96 8.90
C GLY A 267 2.34 6.48 9.49
N LEU A 268 1.25 7.09 9.04
CA LEU A 268 -0.10 6.76 9.48
C LEU A 268 -0.86 6.02 8.37
N ARG A 269 -1.18 4.75 8.61
CA ARG A 269 -1.93 3.93 7.67
C ARG A 269 -3.44 4.27 7.76
N PRO A 270 -4.14 4.46 6.63
CA PRO A 270 -5.57 4.80 6.61
C PRO A 270 -6.44 3.55 6.83
N ALA A 271 -6.56 3.09 8.08
CA ALA A 271 -7.31 1.88 8.41
C ALA A 271 -8.82 2.13 8.48
N ARG A 272 -9.57 1.06 8.20
CA ARG A 272 -11.02 0.94 8.30
C ARG A 272 -11.34 -0.54 8.50
N PRO A 273 -12.45 -0.93 9.17
CA PRO A 273 -12.81 -2.35 9.32
C PRO A 273 -12.88 -3.13 8.00
N THR A 274 -13.35 -2.46 6.94
CA THR A 274 -13.29 -2.96 5.56
C THR A 274 -12.86 -1.84 4.61
N VAL A 275 -12.10 -2.18 3.56
CA VAL A 275 -11.82 -1.26 2.46
C VAL A 275 -13.15 -0.88 1.81
N ARG A 276 -13.35 0.42 1.55
CA ARG A 276 -14.58 0.94 0.97
C ARG A 276 -14.35 1.19 -0.52
N VAL A 277 -14.93 0.31 -1.36
CA VAL A 277 -15.02 0.46 -2.82
C VAL A 277 -16.47 0.34 -3.23
N GLU A 278 -17.17 1.47 -3.33
CA GLU A 278 -18.61 1.53 -3.60
C GLU A 278 -19.03 2.91 -4.12
N GLU A 279 -20.26 3.01 -4.62
CA GLU A 279 -20.92 4.26 -4.99
C GLU A 279 -21.77 4.79 -3.84
N SER A 280 -21.74 6.10 -3.61
CA SER A 280 -22.69 6.81 -2.76
C SER A 280 -23.69 7.58 -3.61
N VAL A 281 -24.92 7.68 -3.10
CA VAL A 281 -25.99 8.45 -3.76
C VAL A 281 -25.65 9.92 -3.73
N THR A 282 -25.63 10.55 -4.90
CA THR A 282 -25.60 12.00 -5.05
C THR A 282 -26.97 12.51 -5.51
N GLY A 283 -27.23 13.80 -5.29
CA GLY A 283 -28.47 14.44 -5.74
C GLY A 283 -28.60 14.45 -7.27
N PRO A 284 -29.80 14.62 -7.82
CA PRO A 284 -30.02 14.64 -9.27
C PRO A 284 -29.19 15.73 -9.96
N GLY A 285 -28.60 15.40 -11.11
CA GLY A 285 -27.78 16.34 -11.90
C GLY A 285 -26.37 16.59 -11.36
N ARG A 286 -25.97 15.92 -10.27
CA ARG A 286 -24.63 16.01 -9.68
C ARG A 286 -23.74 14.88 -10.20
N ALA A 287 -22.42 15.06 -10.14
CA ALA A 287 -21.49 13.98 -10.44
C ALA A 287 -21.74 12.78 -9.52
N ARG A 288 -21.50 11.56 -10.02
CA ARG A 288 -21.56 10.34 -9.20
C ARG A 288 -20.36 10.28 -8.26
N LEU A 289 -20.56 9.86 -7.01
CA LEU A 289 -19.49 9.76 -6.02
C LEU A 289 -19.11 8.30 -5.77
N LEU A 290 -17.90 7.93 -6.16
CA LEU A 290 -17.30 6.63 -5.85
C LEU A 290 -16.28 6.77 -4.72
N HIS A 291 -16.15 5.74 -3.91
CA HIS A 291 -15.16 5.67 -2.83
C HIS A 291 -14.10 4.62 -3.14
N ASN A 292 -12.85 4.91 -2.77
CA ASN A 292 -11.75 3.96 -2.80
C ASN A 292 -10.73 4.32 -1.70
N TYR A 293 -11.03 3.98 -0.45
CA TYR A 293 -10.19 4.29 0.71
C TYR A 293 -10.32 3.25 1.84
N GLY A 294 -9.57 3.42 2.92
CA GLY A 294 -9.61 2.52 4.08
C GLY A 294 -8.70 1.29 3.94
N HIS A 295 -7.61 1.42 3.18
CA HIS A 295 -6.72 0.31 2.81
C HIS A 295 -5.81 -0.20 3.94
N GLY A 296 -5.74 0.50 5.08
CA GLY A 296 -4.82 0.17 6.17
C GLY A 296 -3.38 0.01 5.68
N GLY A 297 -2.73 -1.10 6.04
CA GLY A 297 -1.39 -1.45 5.57
C GLY A 297 -1.32 -2.08 4.17
N SER A 298 -2.46 -2.24 3.50
CA SER A 298 -2.58 -3.03 2.27
C SER A 298 -2.79 -2.21 0.99
N GLY A 299 -2.51 -0.90 1.02
CA GLY A 299 -2.74 0.00 -0.13
C GLY A 299 -2.03 -0.45 -1.41
N ILE A 300 -0.78 -0.89 -1.32
CA ILE A 300 -0.02 -1.42 -2.47
C ILE A 300 -0.51 -2.80 -2.88
N THR A 301 -0.85 -3.64 -1.91
CA THR A 301 -1.34 -5.00 -2.14
C THR A 301 -2.69 -5.02 -2.87
N LEU A 302 -3.53 -4.00 -2.68
CA LEU A 302 -4.91 -4.00 -3.18
C LEU A 302 -5.19 -2.93 -4.25
N GLY A 303 -4.30 -1.93 -4.40
CA GLY A 303 -4.60 -0.69 -5.12
C GLY A 303 -5.05 -0.86 -6.57
N TRP A 304 -4.45 -1.77 -7.33
CA TRP A 304 -4.86 -2.04 -8.71
C TRP A 304 -6.15 -2.85 -8.78
N GLY A 305 -6.34 -3.79 -7.86
CA GLY A 305 -7.57 -4.56 -7.67
C GLY A 305 -8.77 -3.67 -7.37
N CYS A 306 -8.63 -2.78 -6.40
CA CYS A 306 -9.66 -1.79 -6.05
C CYS A 306 -9.93 -0.84 -7.23
N ALA A 307 -8.88 -0.36 -7.90
CA ALA A 307 -9.02 0.51 -9.08
C ALA A 307 -9.84 -0.15 -10.20
N ARG A 308 -9.69 -1.46 -10.43
CA ARG A 308 -10.50 -2.21 -11.40
C ARG A 308 -11.99 -2.18 -11.04
N ASP A 309 -12.32 -2.40 -9.78
CA ASP A 309 -13.72 -2.38 -9.31
C ASP A 309 -14.30 -0.94 -9.39
N VAL A 310 -13.48 0.11 -9.15
CA VAL A 310 -13.89 1.51 -9.39
C VAL A 310 -14.24 1.76 -10.86
N VAL A 311 -13.41 1.29 -11.80
CA VAL A 311 -13.69 1.42 -13.24
C VAL A 311 -14.99 0.72 -13.62
N ALA A 312 -15.24 -0.47 -13.06
CA ALA A 312 -16.49 -1.20 -13.28
C ALA A 312 -17.70 -0.39 -12.80
N LEU A 313 -17.64 0.18 -11.59
CA LEU A 313 -18.68 1.04 -11.05
C LEU A 313 -18.89 2.30 -11.90
N ALA A 314 -17.82 2.98 -12.29
CA ALA A 314 -17.87 4.20 -13.10
C ALA A 314 -18.53 3.97 -14.49
N THR A 315 -18.41 2.76 -15.03
CA THR A 315 -18.93 2.39 -16.36
C THR A 315 -20.37 1.87 -16.31
N LEU A 316 -20.92 1.58 -15.12
CA LEU A 316 -22.35 1.28 -14.99
C LEU A 316 -23.14 2.51 -15.47
N VAL A 317 -23.90 2.33 -16.55
CA VAL A 317 -24.79 3.36 -17.10
C VAL A 317 -25.98 3.47 -16.15
N SER A 318 -26.19 4.68 -15.61
CA SER A 318 -27.44 5.08 -14.96
C SER A 318 -28.42 5.61 -15.99
#